data_AF-A0A8T1XTG1-F1
#
_entry.id   AF-A0A8T1XTG1-F1
#
_cell.length_a   1.000
_cell.length_b   1.000
_cell.length_c   1.000
_cell.angle_alpha   90.00
_cell.angle_beta   90.00
_cell.angle_gamma   90.00
#
_symmetry.space_group_name_H-M   'P 1'
#
loop_
_entity.id
_entity.type
_entity.pdbx_description
1 polymer ?
#
loop_
_entity_poly.entity_id
_entity_poly.type
_entity_poly.pdbx_seq_one_letter_code
_entity_poly.pdbx_strand_id
1 'polypeptide(L)'
;MKKTMEDPSKIMRRSIHTFLQNYHRVTTAAAVALPFSAGLLLSQPFFSSSASTLHMRLNMLFRGAGFSSSHNFFNILSLKLSQTLSSSLFTLPFSLTFLLLSKAYVIKLLSNNHSADSSVFYFRLLKTYVCNFFFLLSANASAFALFFLAYTTLEAFGFSSRNFYTFLSVSSPIIYSIIIANAFVISNLALVSSPSSSSGGYTNILKACLLIHGRSSTALALALPTNLGLAGVEALFQYRVLRSYYNGDRDITSIALEGTFIAYLYALFLVLDTIVNFLFYQSCIKNEEEDQKIGREDEYSIKIQISETENTKIHIKRSKNLQEIL
;
A
#
# COMPACT_ATOMS: atom_id res chain seq x y z
N MET A 1 15.71 25.28 -3.75
CA MET A 1 14.29 25.35 -3.32
C MET A 1 13.70 23.95 -3.50
N LYS A 2 13.36 23.24 -2.41
CA LYS A 2 12.93 21.82 -2.47
C LYS A 2 11.58 21.75 -3.19
N LYS A 3 11.55 21.24 -4.43
CA LYS A 3 10.32 21.15 -5.21
C LYS A 3 9.36 20.20 -4.49
N THR A 4 8.19 20.72 -4.13
CA THR A 4 7.18 19.98 -3.38
C THR A 4 6.53 18.95 -4.29
N MET A 5 6.47 17.70 -3.82
CA MET A 5 5.73 16.62 -4.47
C MET A 5 4.32 17.08 -4.84
N GLU A 6 3.81 16.62 -5.99
CA GLU A 6 2.46 16.94 -6.46
C GLU A 6 1.42 16.67 -5.35
N ASP A 7 0.53 17.63 -5.12
CA ASP A 7 -0.45 17.54 -4.05
C ASP A 7 -1.30 16.27 -4.19
N PRO A 8 -1.55 15.51 -3.11
CA PRO A 8 -2.35 14.29 -3.17
C PRO A 8 -3.76 14.56 -3.73
N SER A 9 -4.33 15.73 -3.46
CA SER A 9 -5.61 16.15 -4.02
C SER A 9 -5.60 16.25 -5.55
N LYS A 10 -4.49 16.73 -6.15
CA LYS A 10 -4.34 16.82 -7.61
C LYS A 10 -4.28 15.44 -8.25
N ILE A 11 -3.49 14.54 -7.66
CA ILE A 11 -3.38 13.14 -8.11
C ILE A 11 -4.74 12.43 -8.00
N MET A 12 -5.44 12.59 -6.87
CA MET A 12 -6.78 12.01 -6.66
C MET A 12 -7.78 12.55 -7.69
N ARG A 13 -7.83 13.87 -7.90
CA ARG A 13 -8.72 14.50 -8.90
C ARG A 13 -8.42 13.97 -10.30
N ARG A 14 -7.15 13.86 -10.68
CA ARG A 14 -6.74 13.29 -11.97
C ARG A 14 -7.14 11.82 -12.08
N SER A 15 -7.04 11.05 -11.00
CA SER A 15 -7.46 9.65 -10.97
C SER A 15 -8.95 9.49 -11.23
N ILE A 16 -9.78 10.30 -10.55
CA ILE A 16 -11.24 10.32 -10.77
C ILE A 16 -11.55 10.76 -12.20
N HIS A 17 -10.89 11.80 -12.71
CA HIS A 17 -11.06 12.24 -14.09
C HIS A 17 -10.70 11.13 -15.09
N THR A 18 -9.57 10.44 -14.91
CA THR A 18 -9.14 9.33 -15.76
C THR A 18 -10.10 8.14 -15.70
N PHE A 19 -10.64 7.84 -14.51
CA PHE A 19 -11.67 6.83 -14.31
C PHE A 19 -12.92 7.16 -15.14
N LEU A 20 -13.42 8.41 -15.04
CA LEU A 20 -14.61 8.85 -15.76
C LEU A 20 -14.38 8.93 -17.28
N GLN A 21 -13.21 9.39 -17.71
CA GLN A 21 -12.85 9.48 -19.12
C GLN A 21 -12.82 8.10 -19.80
N ASN A 22 -12.45 7.05 -19.06
CA ASN A 22 -12.38 5.67 -19.55
C ASN A 22 -13.50 4.79 -18.99
N TYR A 23 -14.66 5.37 -18.65
CA TYR A 23 -15.72 4.71 -17.88
C TYR A 23 -16.05 3.31 -18.39
N HIS A 24 -16.34 3.13 -19.68
CA HIS A 24 -16.69 1.82 -20.25
C HIS A 24 -15.59 0.77 -20.07
N ARG A 25 -14.32 1.14 -20.23
CA ARG A 25 -13.20 0.20 -20.10
C ARG A 25 -12.95 -0.14 -18.64
N VAL A 26 -13.09 0.85 -17.76
CA VAL A 26 -12.93 0.72 -16.32
C VAL A 26 -14.06 -0.12 -15.71
N THR A 27 -15.31 0.07 -16.14
CA THR A 27 -16.44 -0.77 -15.71
C THR A 27 -16.29 -2.21 -16.17
N THR A 28 -15.74 -2.44 -17.38
CA THR A 28 -15.39 -3.79 -17.85
C THR A 28 -14.35 -4.43 -16.93
N ALA A 29 -13.32 -3.69 -16.53
CA ALA A 29 -12.32 -4.18 -15.57
C ALA A 29 -12.94 -4.50 -14.20
N ALA A 30 -13.89 -3.68 -13.73
CA ALA A 30 -14.61 -3.95 -12.49
C ALA A 30 -15.51 -5.20 -12.60
N ALA A 31 -16.16 -5.41 -13.74
CA ALA A 31 -16.93 -6.63 -14.00
C ALA A 31 -16.04 -7.89 -13.97
N VAL A 32 -14.81 -7.80 -14.49
CA VAL A 32 -13.83 -8.89 -14.38
C VAL A 32 -13.43 -9.14 -12.92
N ALA A 33 -13.33 -8.11 -12.08
CA ALA A 33 -13.01 -8.25 -10.66
C ALA A 33 -14.19 -8.70 -9.77
N LEU A 34 -15.42 -8.71 -10.31
CA LEU A 34 -16.64 -9.01 -9.55
C LEU A 34 -16.62 -10.36 -8.82
N PRO A 35 -16.13 -11.48 -9.39
CA PRO A 35 -16.08 -12.76 -8.69
C PRO A 35 -15.19 -12.70 -7.43
N PHE A 36 -14.08 -11.95 -7.49
CA PHE A 36 -13.24 -11.70 -6.33
C PHE A 36 -13.97 -10.87 -5.28
N SER A 37 -14.62 -9.78 -5.69
CA SER A 37 -15.35 -8.89 -4.77
C SER A 37 -16.52 -9.59 -4.08
N ALA A 38 -17.31 -10.37 -4.83
CA ALA A 38 -18.40 -11.16 -4.27
C ALA A 38 -17.87 -12.24 -3.31
N GLY A 39 -16.81 -12.96 -3.71
CA GLY A 39 -16.18 -13.96 -2.86
C GLY A 39 -15.66 -13.39 -1.55
N LEU A 40 -15.06 -12.20 -1.58
CA LEU A 40 -14.52 -11.51 -0.40
C LEU A 40 -15.61 -11.00 0.55
N LEU A 41 -16.68 -10.41 0.01
CA LEU A 41 -17.79 -9.92 0.84
C LEU A 41 -18.55 -11.08 1.49
N LEU A 42 -18.70 -12.19 0.77
CA LEU A 42 -19.35 -13.40 1.29
C LEU A 42 -18.47 -14.13 2.30
N SER A 43 -17.15 -14.18 2.14
CA SER A 43 -16.28 -14.92 3.05
C SER A 43 -16.23 -14.32 4.46
N GLN A 44 -16.39 -13.00 4.61
CA GLN A 44 -16.39 -12.34 5.92
C GLN A 44 -17.39 -12.95 6.92
N PRO A 45 -18.69 -13.09 6.61
CA PRO A 45 -19.65 -13.73 7.51
C PRO A 45 -19.43 -15.23 7.69
N PHE A 46 -19.04 -15.96 6.63
CA PHE A 46 -18.86 -17.42 6.71
C PHE A 46 -17.75 -17.82 7.69
N PHE A 47 -16.62 -17.11 7.70
CA PHE A 47 -15.50 -17.45 8.56
C PHE A 47 -15.56 -16.82 9.96
N SER A 48 -16.61 -16.07 10.28
CA SER A 48 -16.81 -15.54 11.64
C SER A 48 -16.96 -16.67 12.68
N SER A 49 -17.55 -17.81 12.29
CA SER A 49 -17.76 -19.00 13.14
C SER A 49 -16.67 -20.08 12.99
N SER A 50 -16.19 -20.32 11.76
CA SER A 50 -15.19 -21.36 11.46
C SER A 50 -13.74 -20.96 11.80
N ALA A 51 -13.45 -19.67 11.99
CA ALA A 51 -12.12 -19.20 12.39
C ALA A 51 -11.74 -19.58 13.83
N SER A 52 -12.63 -20.23 14.59
CA SER A 52 -12.40 -20.65 15.98
C SER A 52 -11.15 -21.52 16.14
N THR A 53 -10.87 -22.45 15.24
CA THR A 53 -9.69 -23.34 15.35
C THR A 53 -8.37 -22.60 15.13
N LEU A 54 -8.29 -21.75 14.09
CA LEU A 54 -7.14 -20.90 13.82
C LEU A 54 -6.95 -19.84 14.91
N HIS A 55 -8.05 -19.23 15.37
CA HIS A 55 -8.03 -18.29 16.49
C HIS A 55 -7.46 -18.93 17.76
N MET A 56 -7.88 -20.16 18.10
CA MET A 56 -7.33 -20.89 19.24
C MET A 56 -5.84 -21.16 19.07
N ARG A 57 -5.38 -21.57 17.88
CA ARG A 57 -3.95 -21.79 17.61
C ARG A 57 -3.13 -20.52 17.70
N LEU A 58 -3.61 -19.42 17.13
CA LEU A 58 -2.97 -18.10 17.23
C LEU A 58 -2.93 -17.61 18.68
N ASN A 59 -4.01 -17.79 19.44
CA ASN A 59 -4.05 -17.47 20.86
C ASN A 59 -3.06 -18.32 21.67
N MET A 60 -2.91 -19.61 21.37
CA MET A 60 -1.89 -20.46 22.00
C MET A 60 -0.47 -19.98 21.68
N LEU A 61 -0.20 -19.58 20.43
CA LEU A 61 1.09 -19.01 20.04
C LEU A 61 1.36 -17.69 20.77
N PHE A 62 0.36 -16.81 20.86
CA PHE A 62 0.52 -15.54 21.57
C PHE A 62 0.73 -15.75 23.08
N ARG A 63 -0.01 -16.69 23.69
CA ARG A 63 0.23 -17.08 25.09
C ARG A 63 1.63 -17.67 25.30
N GLY A 64 2.08 -18.52 24.38
CA GLY A 64 3.43 -19.10 24.42
C GLY A 64 4.53 -18.04 24.28
N ALA A 65 4.25 -16.96 23.54
CA ALA A 65 5.12 -15.80 23.42
C ALA A 65 4.98 -14.80 24.60
N GLY A 66 4.39 -15.18 25.73
CA GLY A 66 4.27 -14.31 26.90
C GLY A 66 3.27 -13.16 26.76
N PHE A 67 2.54 -13.07 25.65
CA PHE A 67 1.44 -12.10 25.53
C PHE A 67 0.28 -12.57 26.41
N SER A 68 0.05 -11.88 27.53
CA SER A 68 -1.07 -12.20 28.40
C SER A 68 -2.41 -11.98 27.67
N SER A 69 -3.26 -13.01 27.62
CA SER A 69 -4.64 -12.92 27.09
C SER A 69 -5.54 -11.94 27.86
N SER A 70 -5.06 -11.34 28.95
CA SER A 70 -5.75 -10.25 29.65
C SER A 70 -5.75 -8.93 28.86
N HIS A 71 -4.90 -8.79 27.84
CA HIS A 71 -4.90 -7.62 26.97
C HIS A 71 -5.87 -7.81 25.80
N ASN A 72 -7.00 -7.09 25.86
CA ASN A 72 -8.07 -7.12 24.85
C ASN A 72 -7.55 -7.01 23.41
N PHE A 73 -6.47 -6.26 23.17
CA PHE A 73 -5.88 -6.07 21.86
C PHE A 73 -5.46 -7.38 21.19
N PHE A 74 -4.65 -8.23 21.82
CA PHE A 74 -4.11 -9.43 21.18
C PHE A 74 -5.19 -10.48 20.90
N ASN A 75 -6.22 -10.55 21.74
CA ASN A 75 -7.36 -11.43 21.51
C ASN A 75 -8.23 -10.95 20.32
N ILE A 76 -8.49 -9.64 20.23
CA ILE A 76 -9.19 -9.06 19.08
C ILE A 76 -8.34 -9.23 17.80
N LEU A 77 -7.04 -9.02 17.91
CA LEU A 77 -6.10 -9.13 16.81
C LEU A 77 -6.00 -10.57 16.29
N SER A 78 -5.88 -11.57 17.18
CA SER A 78 -5.85 -12.98 16.78
C SER A 78 -7.15 -13.41 16.11
N LEU A 79 -8.29 -12.92 16.60
CA LEU A 79 -9.59 -13.15 15.97
C LEU A 79 -9.63 -12.53 14.57
N LYS A 80 -9.28 -11.25 14.44
CA LYS A 80 -9.28 -10.56 13.15
C LYS A 80 -8.29 -11.15 12.16
N LEU A 81 -7.09 -11.54 12.61
CA LEU A 81 -6.11 -12.24 11.78
C LEU A 81 -6.63 -13.59 11.31
N SER A 82 -7.24 -14.39 12.19
CA SER A 82 -7.80 -15.68 11.80
C SER A 82 -8.92 -15.54 10.76
N GLN A 83 -9.79 -14.54 10.93
CA GLN A 83 -10.86 -14.20 9.98
C GLN A 83 -10.29 -13.75 8.63
N THR A 84 -9.33 -12.81 8.65
CA THR A 84 -8.68 -12.30 7.43
C THR A 84 -7.90 -13.39 6.70
N LEU A 85 -7.15 -14.25 7.43
CA LEU A 85 -6.38 -15.33 6.81
C LEU A 85 -7.29 -16.38 6.19
N SER A 86 -8.35 -16.79 6.88
CA SER A 86 -9.33 -17.76 6.36
C SER A 86 -10.04 -17.20 5.12
N SER A 87 -10.48 -15.94 5.20
CA SER A 87 -11.09 -15.22 4.08
C SER A 87 -10.12 -15.06 2.89
N SER A 88 -8.85 -14.75 3.15
CA SER A 88 -7.82 -14.60 2.12
C SER A 88 -7.49 -15.94 1.45
N LEU A 89 -7.46 -17.05 2.19
CA LEU A 89 -7.23 -18.39 1.63
C LEU A 89 -8.41 -18.81 0.74
N PHE A 90 -9.63 -18.53 1.16
CA PHE A 90 -10.84 -18.78 0.37
C PHE A 90 -10.88 -17.96 -0.92
N THR A 91 -10.47 -16.68 -0.85
CA THR A 91 -10.48 -15.76 -2.00
C THR A 91 -9.23 -15.82 -2.87
N LEU A 92 -8.20 -16.57 -2.45
CA LEU A 92 -6.92 -16.70 -3.15
C LEU A 92 -7.07 -17.07 -4.64
N PRO A 93 -7.83 -18.11 -5.05
CA PRO A 93 -7.98 -18.44 -6.47
C PRO A 93 -8.62 -17.30 -7.28
N PHE A 94 -9.62 -16.62 -6.71
CA PHE A 94 -10.25 -15.45 -7.35
C PHE A 94 -9.31 -14.25 -7.43
N SER A 95 -8.45 -14.09 -6.42
CA SER A 95 -7.45 -13.02 -6.39
C SER A 95 -6.39 -13.22 -7.48
N LEU A 96 -5.84 -14.43 -7.58
CA LEU A 96 -4.82 -14.73 -8.59
C LEU A 96 -5.38 -14.64 -10.02
N THR A 97 -6.65 -14.97 -10.23
CA THR A 97 -7.28 -14.95 -11.57
C THR A 97 -7.94 -13.60 -11.86
N PHE A 98 -9.14 -13.38 -11.32
CA PHE A 98 -10.02 -12.25 -11.65
C PHE A 98 -9.48 -10.89 -11.19
N LEU A 99 -9.01 -10.79 -9.95
CA LEU A 99 -8.48 -9.52 -9.45
C LEU A 99 -7.19 -9.13 -10.18
N LEU A 100 -6.25 -10.07 -10.31
CA LEU A 100 -4.98 -9.81 -10.98
C LEU A 100 -5.18 -9.48 -12.45
N LEU A 101 -6.11 -10.15 -13.15
CA LEU A 101 -6.46 -9.84 -14.53
C LEU A 101 -7.09 -8.44 -14.66
N SER A 102 -7.97 -8.06 -13.75
CA SER A 102 -8.55 -6.71 -13.70
C SER A 102 -7.46 -5.63 -13.51
N LYS A 103 -6.57 -5.81 -12.52
CA LYS A 103 -5.44 -4.90 -12.29
C LYS A 103 -4.51 -4.85 -13.51
N ALA A 104 -4.21 -5.99 -14.12
CA ALA A 104 -3.38 -6.07 -15.31
C ALA A 104 -3.99 -5.28 -16.49
N TYR A 105 -5.29 -5.44 -16.71
CA TYR A 105 -6.03 -4.73 -17.76
C TYR A 105 -5.97 -3.21 -17.55
N VAL A 106 -6.23 -2.74 -16.33
CA VAL A 106 -6.21 -1.30 -15.99
C VAL A 106 -4.81 -0.72 -16.16
N ILE A 107 -3.78 -1.41 -15.67
CA ILE A 107 -2.40 -0.94 -15.81
C ILE A 107 -1.98 -0.90 -17.28
N LYS A 108 -2.34 -1.92 -18.08
CA LYS A 108 -2.06 -1.94 -19.52
C LYS A 108 -2.78 -0.79 -20.25
N LEU A 109 -4.05 -0.55 -19.92
CA LEU A 109 -4.84 0.55 -20.46
C LEU A 109 -4.18 1.90 -20.18
N LEU A 110 -3.67 2.11 -18.96
CA LEU A 110 -3.12 3.41 -18.55
C LEU A 110 -1.66 3.61 -18.99
N SER A 111 -0.93 2.50 -19.20
CA SER A 111 0.46 2.51 -19.63
C SER A 111 0.64 2.76 -21.14
N ASN A 112 -0.42 2.69 -21.97
CA ASN A 112 -0.35 2.75 -23.44
C ASN A 112 0.68 1.80 -24.08
N ASN A 113 1.11 0.76 -23.36
CA ASN A 113 2.15 -0.17 -23.82
C ASN A 113 1.51 -1.28 -24.66
N HIS A 114 1.49 -1.07 -25.98
CA HIS A 114 0.94 -2.02 -26.94
C HIS A 114 1.87 -3.19 -27.29
N SER A 115 3.15 -3.12 -26.94
CA SER A 115 4.20 -4.01 -27.46
C SER A 115 4.53 -5.24 -26.61
N ALA A 116 3.98 -5.35 -25.39
CA ALA A 116 4.28 -6.49 -24.51
C ALA A 116 3.23 -7.60 -24.65
N ASP A 117 3.71 -8.83 -24.85
CA ASP A 117 2.90 -10.04 -24.78
C ASP A 117 2.11 -10.08 -23.47
N SER A 118 0.78 -10.25 -23.59
CA SER A 118 -0.15 -10.23 -22.46
C SER A 118 0.18 -11.30 -21.40
N SER A 119 0.70 -12.45 -21.84
CA SER A 119 1.15 -13.55 -20.98
C SER A 119 2.36 -13.15 -20.13
N VAL A 120 3.41 -12.60 -20.76
CA VAL A 120 4.64 -12.17 -20.07
C VAL A 120 4.34 -11.04 -19.08
N PHE A 121 3.42 -10.14 -19.43
CA PHE A 121 2.93 -9.10 -18.53
C PHE A 121 2.25 -9.71 -17.29
N TYR A 122 1.32 -10.66 -17.51
CA TYR A 122 0.60 -11.32 -16.42
C TYR A 122 1.53 -12.12 -15.51
N PHE A 123 2.48 -12.89 -16.07
CA PHE A 123 3.46 -13.63 -15.25
C PHE A 123 4.36 -12.71 -14.42
N ARG A 124 4.78 -11.56 -14.94
CA ARG A 124 5.54 -10.56 -14.16
C ARG A 124 4.70 -10.01 -13.01
N LEU A 125 3.44 -9.68 -13.28
CA LEU A 125 2.51 -9.18 -12.27
C LEU A 125 2.22 -10.22 -11.20
N LEU A 126 2.02 -11.48 -11.60
CA LEU A 126 1.81 -12.64 -10.72
C LEU A 126 3.02 -12.85 -9.81
N LYS A 127 4.24 -12.83 -10.37
CA LYS A 127 5.47 -12.95 -9.58
C LYS A 127 5.57 -11.85 -8.53
N THR A 128 5.27 -10.60 -8.90
CA THR A 128 5.23 -9.48 -7.95
C THR A 128 4.13 -9.65 -6.91
N TYR A 129 2.95 -10.14 -7.30
CA TYR A 129 1.85 -10.41 -6.38
C TYR A 129 2.20 -11.48 -5.33
N VAL A 130 2.85 -12.57 -5.74
CA VAL A 130 3.34 -13.61 -4.82
C VAL A 130 4.42 -13.04 -3.90
N CYS A 131 5.36 -12.25 -4.42
CA CYS A 131 6.35 -11.57 -3.57
C CYS A 131 5.68 -10.60 -2.58
N ASN A 132 4.64 -9.88 -2.98
CA ASN A 132 3.88 -8.98 -2.10
C ASN A 132 3.20 -9.77 -0.97
N PHE A 133 2.69 -10.97 -1.25
CA PHE A 133 2.12 -11.84 -0.21
C PHE A 133 3.15 -12.19 0.86
N PHE A 134 4.35 -12.64 0.45
CA PHE A 134 5.45 -12.91 1.39
C PHE A 134 5.93 -11.67 2.13
N PHE A 135 5.98 -10.51 1.46
CA PHE A 135 6.36 -9.24 2.08
C PHE A 135 5.34 -8.80 3.14
N LEU A 136 4.04 -8.88 2.86
CA LEU A 136 2.99 -8.58 3.84
C LEU A 136 3.02 -9.57 5.01
N LEU A 137 3.23 -10.86 4.74
CA LEU A 137 3.36 -11.87 5.79
C LEU A 137 4.58 -11.59 6.69
N SER A 138 5.71 -11.21 6.09
CA SER A 138 6.92 -10.81 6.79
C SER A 138 6.72 -9.54 7.63
N ALA A 139 5.99 -8.54 7.11
CA ALA A 139 5.65 -7.32 7.86
C ALA A 139 4.78 -7.63 9.09
N ASN A 140 3.80 -8.52 8.97
CA ASN A 140 3.00 -9.00 10.11
C ASN A 140 3.87 -9.72 11.14
N ALA A 141 4.71 -10.66 10.70
CA ALA A 141 5.60 -11.40 11.59
C ALA A 141 6.61 -10.49 12.31
N SER A 142 7.17 -9.51 11.59
CA SER A 142 8.08 -8.51 12.14
C SER A 142 7.40 -7.62 13.18
N ALA A 143 6.15 -7.22 12.95
CA ALA A 143 5.38 -6.45 13.94
C ALA A 143 5.16 -7.26 15.23
N PHE A 144 4.82 -8.55 15.12
CA PHE A 144 4.68 -9.41 16.30
C PHE A 144 6.02 -9.63 17.01
N ALA A 145 7.11 -9.80 16.28
CA ALA A 145 8.45 -9.92 16.86
C ALA A 145 8.86 -8.64 17.60
N LEU A 146 8.54 -7.46 17.06
CA LEU A 146 8.77 -6.17 17.71
C LEU A 146 7.97 -6.03 19.00
N PHE A 147 6.68 -6.41 18.99
CA PHE A 147 5.88 -6.41 20.22
C PHE A 147 6.42 -7.39 21.23
N PHE A 148 6.76 -8.62 20.80
CA PHE A 148 7.35 -9.62 21.68
C PHE A 148 8.60 -9.09 22.36
N LEU A 149 9.53 -8.54 21.58
CA LEU A 149 10.76 -7.94 22.10
C LEU A 149 10.47 -6.77 23.06
N ALA A 150 9.50 -5.91 22.75
CA ALA A 150 9.11 -4.80 23.62
C ALA A 150 8.53 -5.29 24.97
N TYR A 151 7.68 -6.31 24.94
CA TYR A 151 7.12 -6.91 26.17
C TYR A 151 8.22 -7.59 27.00
N THR A 152 9.08 -8.41 26.38
CA THR A 152 10.17 -9.10 27.07
C THR A 152 11.21 -8.14 27.64
N THR A 153 11.55 -7.06 26.93
CA THR A 153 12.51 -6.07 27.43
C THR A 153 11.95 -5.31 28.64
N LEU A 154 10.68 -4.89 28.60
CA LEU A 154 10.04 -4.25 29.77
C LEU A 154 10.01 -5.17 30.99
N GLU A 155 9.72 -6.45 30.78
CA GLU A 155 9.74 -7.46 31.85
C GLU A 155 11.17 -7.64 32.41
N ALA A 156 12.18 -7.77 31.54
CA ALA A 156 13.58 -7.95 31.93
C ALA A 156 14.14 -6.75 32.71
N PHE A 157 13.71 -5.52 32.40
CA PHE A 157 14.08 -4.32 33.15
C PHE A 157 13.27 -4.13 34.44
N GLY A 158 12.34 -5.04 34.76
CA GLY A 158 11.52 -4.97 35.97
C GLY A 158 10.45 -3.88 35.93
N PHE A 159 10.11 -3.33 34.76
CA PHE A 159 9.04 -2.35 34.57
C PHE A 159 7.66 -3.00 34.61
N SER A 160 7.38 -3.81 35.65
CA SER A 160 6.12 -4.55 35.80
C SER A 160 4.94 -3.68 36.26
N SER A 161 5.08 -2.35 36.27
CA SER A 161 3.99 -1.45 36.64
C SER A 161 2.85 -1.54 35.61
N ARG A 162 1.62 -1.56 36.12
CA ARG A 162 0.40 -1.60 35.31
C ARG A 162 0.37 -0.51 34.24
N ASN A 163 0.96 0.66 34.51
CA ASN A 163 0.98 1.80 33.61
C ASN A 163 1.83 1.57 32.34
N PHE A 164 2.95 0.84 32.44
CA PHE A 164 3.78 0.54 31.26
C PHE A 164 3.09 -0.48 30.34
N TYR A 165 2.46 -1.50 30.93
CA TYR A 165 1.69 -2.49 30.17
C TYR A 165 0.44 -1.89 29.51
N THR A 166 -0.26 -0.96 30.17
CA THR A 166 -1.39 -0.25 29.54
C THR A 166 -0.91 0.67 28.42
N PHE A 167 0.19 1.41 28.63
CA PHE A 167 0.78 2.23 27.57
C PHE A 167 1.19 1.38 26.35
N LEU A 168 1.88 0.27 26.55
CA LEU A 168 2.28 -0.63 25.47
C LEU A 168 1.06 -1.27 24.77
N SER A 169 0.03 -1.64 25.54
CA SER A 169 -1.20 -2.20 24.98
C SER A 169 -1.98 -1.19 24.14
N VAL A 170 -1.92 0.10 24.47
CA VAL A 170 -2.59 1.18 23.72
C VAL A 170 -1.75 1.59 22.49
N SER A 171 -0.43 1.61 22.62
CA SER A 171 0.47 1.98 21.51
C SER A 171 0.61 0.88 20.46
N SER A 172 0.51 -0.40 20.85
CA SER A 172 0.62 -1.55 19.94
C SER A 172 -0.31 -1.48 18.72
N PRO A 173 -1.64 -1.24 18.85
CA PRO A 173 -2.51 -1.08 17.69
C PRO A 173 -2.09 0.04 16.75
N ILE A 174 -1.61 1.16 17.28
CA ILE A 174 -1.19 2.34 16.49
C ILE A 174 0.05 1.98 15.68
N ILE A 175 1.07 1.42 16.33
CA ILE A 175 2.33 1.01 15.68
C ILE A 175 2.05 -0.07 14.63
N TYR A 176 1.22 -1.06 14.97
CA TYR A 176 0.83 -2.12 14.04
C TYR A 176 0.15 -1.55 12.79
N SER A 177 -0.81 -0.63 12.97
CA SER A 177 -1.50 0.03 11.86
C SER A 177 -0.53 0.78 10.96
N ILE A 178 0.44 1.51 11.52
CA ILE A 178 1.47 2.23 10.74
C ILE A 178 2.32 1.26 9.92
N ILE A 179 2.79 0.15 10.51
CA ILE A 179 3.61 -0.85 9.82
C ILE A 179 2.83 -1.46 8.65
N ILE A 180 1.60 -1.91 8.90
CA ILE A 180 0.77 -2.58 7.90
C ILE A 180 0.33 -1.60 6.80
N ALA A 181 -0.02 -0.36 7.14
CA ALA A 181 -0.41 0.65 6.16
C ALA A 181 0.74 0.96 5.19
N ASN A 182 1.96 1.14 5.71
CA ASN A 182 3.13 1.35 4.85
C ASN A 182 3.43 0.11 3.98
N ALA A 183 3.34 -1.10 4.56
CA ALA A 183 3.56 -2.33 3.80
C ALA A 183 2.53 -2.50 2.67
N PHE A 184 1.27 -2.12 2.90
CA PHE A 184 0.20 -2.15 1.90
C PHE A 184 0.47 -1.16 0.76
N VAL A 185 0.85 0.08 1.08
CA VAL A 185 1.21 1.10 0.08
C VAL A 185 2.40 0.64 -0.76
N ILE A 186 3.47 0.13 -0.14
CA ILE A 186 4.65 -0.40 -0.84
C ILE A 186 4.24 -1.55 -1.77
N SER A 187 3.39 -2.47 -1.30
CA SER A 187 2.93 -3.61 -2.10
C SER A 187 2.12 -3.18 -3.32
N ASN A 188 1.19 -2.24 -3.16
CA ASN A 188 0.39 -1.72 -4.27
C ASN A 188 1.26 -1.00 -5.29
N LEU A 189 2.24 -0.20 -4.82
CA LEU A 189 3.17 0.49 -5.70
C LEU A 189 4.09 -0.48 -6.44
N ALA A 190 4.60 -1.51 -5.76
CA ALA A 190 5.42 -2.57 -6.35
C ALA A 190 4.65 -3.27 -7.48
N LEU A 191 3.36 -3.59 -7.24
CA LEU A 191 2.49 -4.22 -8.23
C LEU A 191 2.36 -3.36 -9.49
N VAL A 192 2.12 -2.05 -9.32
CA VAL A 192 1.96 -1.13 -10.46
C VAL A 192 3.28 -0.84 -11.18
N SER A 193 4.41 -0.92 -10.49
CA SER A 193 5.75 -0.82 -11.12
C SER A 193 6.16 -2.07 -11.89
N SER A 194 5.48 -3.21 -11.67
CA SER A 194 5.88 -4.51 -12.24
C SER A 194 5.95 -4.58 -13.77
N PRO A 195 5.16 -3.82 -14.54
CA PRO A 195 5.26 -3.87 -15.99
C PRO A 195 6.44 -3.09 -16.57
N SER A 196 6.92 -2.06 -15.86
CA SER A 196 8.00 -1.20 -16.34
C SER A 196 9.38 -1.77 -16.04
N SER A 197 9.47 -2.79 -15.19
CA SER A 197 10.72 -3.45 -14.84
C SER A 197 11.04 -4.64 -15.74
N SER A 198 12.34 -4.81 -16.03
CA SER A 198 12.88 -5.98 -16.73
C SER A 198 12.82 -7.23 -15.87
N SER A 199 12.90 -7.08 -14.54
CA SER A 199 12.75 -8.17 -13.57
C SER A 199 11.53 -7.95 -12.67
N GLY A 200 10.54 -8.85 -12.77
CA GLY A 200 9.41 -8.89 -11.83
C GLY A 200 9.80 -9.48 -10.47
N GLY A 201 8.95 -9.32 -9.45
CA GLY A 201 9.13 -9.92 -8.12
C GLY A 201 9.69 -8.94 -7.07
N TYR A 202 10.65 -9.40 -6.26
CA TYR A 202 11.17 -8.65 -5.11
C TYR A 202 11.88 -7.33 -5.49
N THR A 203 12.46 -7.26 -6.68
CA THR A 203 13.11 -6.05 -7.22
C THR A 203 12.14 -4.89 -7.31
N ASN A 204 10.87 -5.15 -7.62
CA ASN A 204 9.81 -4.14 -7.63
C ASN A 204 9.44 -3.65 -6.24
N ILE A 205 9.53 -4.53 -5.24
CA ILE A 205 9.29 -4.18 -3.83
C ILE A 205 10.40 -3.26 -3.33
N LEU A 206 11.67 -3.59 -3.62
CA LEU A 206 12.80 -2.73 -3.29
C LEU A 206 12.69 -1.37 -3.99
N LYS A 207 12.35 -1.37 -5.28
CA LYS A 207 12.13 -0.13 -6.05
C LYS A 207 11.01 0.71 -5.43
N ALA A 208 9.88 0.09 -5.06
CA ALA A 208 8.78 0.77 -4.41
C ALA A 208 9.17 1.34 -3.04
N CYS A 209 9.96 0.61 -2.26
CA CYS A 209 10.47 1.05 -0.97
C CYS A 209 11.35 2.31 -1.11
N LEU A 210 12.28 2.31 -2.07
CA LEU A 210 13.13 3.46 -2.36
C LEU A 210 12.31 4.67 -2.83
N LEU A 211 11.35 4.44 -3.71
CA LEU A 211 10.51 5.50 -4.29
C LEU A 211 9.58 6.14 -3.24
N ILE A 212 9.12 5.37 -2.25
CA ILE A 212 8.30 5.87 -1.14
C ILE A 212 9.13 6.58 -0.07
N HIS A 213 10.46 6.39 -0.04
CA HIS A 213 11.30 7.01 0.98
C HIS A 213 11.19 8.54 0.94
N GLY A 214 10.75 9.14 2.06
CA GLY A 214 10.46 10.59 2.15
C GLY A 214 9.11 11.03 1.57
N ARG A 215 8.30 10.11 1.03
CA ARG A 215 7.00 10.36 0.39
C ARG A 215 5.84 9.58 1.02
N SER A 216 6.08 8.84 2.11
CA SER A 216 5.09 8.00 2.79
C SER A 216 3.80 8.73 3.18
N SER A 217 3.90 9.98 3.64
CA SER A 217 2.72 10.77 4.04
C SER A 217 1.73 10.99 2.88
N THR A 218 2.24 11.36 1.70
CA THR A 218 1.40 11.56 0.50
C THR A 218 0.85 10.24 -0.03
N ALA A 219 1.64 9.18 0.02
CA ALA A 219 1.20 7.85 -0.38
C ALA A 219 0.06 7.35 0.51
N LEU A 220 0.17 7.54 1.83
CA LEU A 220 -0.88 7.22 2.80
C LEU A 220 -2.12 8.11 2.61
N ALA A 221 -1.94 9.42 2.35
CA ALA A 221 -3.04 10.34 2.08
C ALA A 221 -3.83 9.95 0.82
N LEU A 222 -3.17 9.37 -0.19
CA LEU A 222 -3.83 8.87 -1.41
C LEU A 222 -4.54 7.52 -1.21
N ALA A 223 -3.97 6.64 -0.39
CA ALA A 223 -4.57 5.34 -0.09
C ALA A 223 -5.77 5.45 0.87
N LEU A 224 -5.85 6.51 1.68
CA LEU A 224 -6.88 6.64 2.71
C LEU A 224 -8.31 6.75 2.15
N PRO A 225 -8.62 7.60 1.15
CA PRO A 225 -9.96 7.68 0.60
C PRO A 225 -10.44 6.39 -0.08
N THR A 226 -9.55 5.69 -0.81
CA THR A 226 -9.92 4.44 -1.50
C THR A 226 -10.18 3.32 -0.51
N ASN A 227 -9.33 3.17 0.51
CA ASN A 227 -9.53 2.19 1.59
C ASN A 227 -10.76 2.49 2.44
N LEU A 228 -11.05 3.77 2.73
CA LEU A 228 -12.27 4.17 3.44
C LEU A 228 -13.52 3.85 2.60
N GLY A 229 -13.46 4.06 1.28
CA GLY A 229 -14.52 3.67 0.35
C GLY A 229 -14.78 2.16 0.38
N LEU A 230 -13.73 1.34 0.29
CA LEU A 230 -13.83 -0.12 0.38
C LEU A 230 -14.46 -0.56 1.71
N ALA A 231 -13.99 -0.02 2.85
CA ALA A 231 -14.56 -0.31 4.16
C ALA A 231 -16.03 0.12 4.27
N GLY A 232 -16.40 1.25 3.67
CA GLY A 232 -17.79 1.70 3.59
C GLY A 232 -18.69 0.74 2.81
N VAL A 233 -18.18 0.19 1.70
CA VAL A 233 -18.91 -0.82 0.90
C VAL A 233 -19.03 -2.15 1.66
N GLU A 234 -18.00 -2.57 2.39
CA GLU A 234 -18.07 -3.75 3.27
C GLU A 234 -19.14 -3.58 4.37
N ALA A 235 -19.16 -2.42 5.02
CA ALA A 235 -20.18 -2.09 6.02
C ALA A 235 -21.58 -2.04 5.41
N LEU A 236 -21.71 -1.50 4.19
CA LEU A 236 -22.98 -1.49 3.46
C LEU A 236 -23.47 -2.91 3.16
N PHE A 237 -22.58 -3.81 2.72
CA PHE A 237 -22.91 -5.21 2.48
C PHE A 237 -23.42 -5.89 3.75
N GLN A 238 -22.72 -5.72 4.87
CA GLN A 238 -23.12 -6.28 6.15
C GLN A 238 -24.49 -5.73 6.60
N TYR A 239 -24.70 -4.41 6.46
CA TYR A 239 -25.95 -3.78 6.89
C TYR A 239 -27.15 -4.13 6.00
N ARG A 240 -26.98 -4.17 4.68
CA ARG A 240 -28.08 -4.37 3.74
C ARG A 240 -28.36 -5.84 3.44
N VAL A 241 -27.31 -6.60 3.10
CA VAL A 241 -27.45 -7.98 2.61
C VAL A 241 -27.52 -8.94 3.78
N LEU A 242 -26.50 -8.90 4.64
CA LEU A 242 -26.37 -9.88 5.72
C LEU A 242 -27.48 -9.74 6.76
N ARG A 243 -27.85 -8.51 7.13
CA ARG A 243 -28.98 -8.26 8.03
C ARG A 243 -30.31 -8.74 7.45
N SER A 244 -30.60 -8.44 6.18
CA SER A 244 -31.85 -8.87 5.53
C SER A 244 -31.93 -10.39 5.41
N TYR A 245 -30.78 -11.05 5.15
CA TYR A 245 -30.69 -12.50 5.09
C TYR A 245 -31.02 -13.17 6.44
N TYR A 246 -30.47 -12.64 7.55
CA TYR A 246 -30.74 -13.19 8.88
C TYR A 246 -32.16 -12.92 9.38
N ASN A 247 -32.73 -11.77 9.05
CA ASN A 247 -34.10 -11.45 9.47
C ASN A 247 -35.16 -12.21 8.67
N GLY A 248 -34.84 -12.70 7.47
CA GLY A 248 -35.82 -13.34 6.58
C GLY A 248 -36.87 -12.37 6.02
N ASP A 249 -36.61 -11.06 6.07
CA ASP A 249 -37.59 -10.01 5.74
C ASP A 249 -37.82 -9.83 4.22
N ARG A 250 -36.99 -10.42 3.36
CA ARG A 250 -36.96 -10.16 1.90
C ARG A 250 -36.69 -11.41 1.09
N ASP A 251 -37.19 -11.42 -0.14
CA ASP A 251 -36.94 -12.50 -1.11
C ASP A 251 -35.45 -12.67 -1.40
N ILE A 252 -35.00 -13.93 -1.47
CA ILE A 252 -33.61 -14.32 -1.72
C ILE A 252 -33.06 -13.68 -3.01
N THR A 253 -33.90 -13.58 -4.04
CA THR A 253 -33.54 -12.96 -5.33
C THR A 253 -33.25 -11.46 -5.21
N SER A 254 -34.05 -10.73 -4.42
CA SER A 254 -33.85 -9.31 -4.13
C SER A 254 -32.54 -9.10 -3.37
N ILE A 255 -32.27 -9.94 -2.36
CA ILE A 255 -31.03 -9.91 -1.56
C ILE A 255 -29.82 -10.20 -2.45
N ALA A 256 -29.90 -11.19 -3.34
CA ALA A 256 -28.82 -11.56 -4.24
C ALA A 256 -28.49 -10.44 -5.26
N LEU A 257 -29.51 -9.79 -5.81
CA LEU A 257 -29.32 -8.67 -6.75
C LEU A 257 -28.68 -7.48 -6.04
N GLU A 258 -29.18 -7.11 -4.86
CA GLU A 258 -28.60 -6.02 -4.05
C GLU A 258 -27.16 -6.34 -3.64
N GLY A 259 -26.87 -7.58 -3.23
CA GLY A 259 -25.51 -8.04 -2.93
C GLY A 259 -24.58 -8.01 -4.13
N THR A 260 -25.06 -8.39 -5.32
CA THR A 260 -24.28 -8.32 -6.56
C THR A 260 -23.95 -6.87 -6.92
N PHE A 261 -24.91 -5.94 -6.75
CA PHE A 261 -24.68 -4.51 -6.96
C PHE A 261 -23.63 -3.96 -5.99
N ILE A 262 -23.71 -4.30 -4.71
CA ILE A 262 -22.73 -3.88 -3.71
C ILE A 262 -21.34 -4.48 -3.99
N ALA A 263 -21.27 -5.74 -4.43
CA ALA A 263 -20.01 -6.36 -4.86
C ALA A 263 -19.41 -5.66 -6.10
N TYR A 264 -20.25 -5.21 -7.03
CA TYR A 264 -19.80 -4.43 -8.17
C TYR A 264 -19.28 -3.04 -7.76
N LEU A 265 -19.92 -2.37 -6.80
CA LEU A 265 -19.40 -1.13 -6.20
C LEU A 265 -18.02 -1.35 -5.58
N TYR A 266 -17.83 -2.46 -4.87
CA TYR A 266 -16.53 -2.83 -4.32
C TYR A 266 -15.46 -2.98 -5.41
N ALA A 267 -15.81 -3.66 -6.51
CA ALA A 267 -14.93 -3.82 -7.66
C ALA A 267 -14.54 -2.48 -8.32
N LEU A 268 -15.46 -1.51 -8.39
CA LEU A 268 -15.15 -0.17 -8.91
C LEU A 268 -14.10 0.54 -8.03
N PHE A 269 -14.21 0.43 -6.70
CA PHE A 269 -13.21 0.99 -5.78
C PHE A 269 -11.84 0.30 -5.92
N LEU A 270 -11.79 -1.02 -6.16
CA LEU A 270 -10.52 -1.73 -6.42
C LEU A 270 -9.84 -1.25 -7.70
N VAL A 271 -10.62 -0.98 -8.75
CA VAL A 271 -10.10 -0.43 -10.00
C VAL A 271 -9.63 1.01 -9.79
N LEU A 272 -10.42 1.84 -9.10
CA LEU A 272 -10.04 3.21 -8.77
C LEU A 272 -8.74 3.26 -7.95
N ASP A 273 -8.61 2.40 -6.94
CA ASP A 273 -7.38 2.25 -6.15
C ASP A 273 -6.17 1.91 -7.04
N THR A 274 -6.37 1.04 -8.04
CA THR A 274 -5.30 0.69 -8.99
C THR A 274 -4.90 1.88 -9.87
N ILE A 275 -5.86 2.71 -10.31
CA ILE A 275 -5.60 3.94 -11.08
C ILE A 275 -4.85 4.95 -10.21
N VAL A 276 -5.27 5.16 -8.96
CA VAL A 276 -4.62 6.08 -8.01
C VAL A 276 -3.17 5.68 -7.79
N ASN A 277 -2.91 4.40 -7.51
CA ASN A 277 -1.55 3.89 -7.31
C ASN A 277 -0.69 4.02 -8.58
N PHE A 278 -1.27 3.85 -9.77
CA PHE A 278 -0.57 4.07 -11.03
C PHE A 278 -0.18 5.52 -11.27
N LEU A 279 -1.11 6.45 -11.08
CA LEU A 279 -0.81 7.87 -11.28
C LEU A 279 0.16 8.38 -10.23
N PHE A 280 0.05 7.90 -8.99
CA PHE A 280 1.04 8.17 -7.95
C PHE A 280 2.43 7.67 -8.35
N TYR A 281 2.54 6.42 -8.83
CA TYR A 281 3.79 5.88 -9.36
C TYR A 281 4.39 6.74 -10.47
N GLN A 282 3.56 7.16 -11.44
CA GLN A 282 4.00 8.02 -12.53
C GLN A 282 4.49 9.39 -12.04
N SER A 283 3.78 10.01 -11.10
CA SER A 283 4.21 11.28 -10.50
C SER A 283 5.52 11.13 -9.74
N CYS A 284 5.74 10.00 -9.06
CA CYS A 284 6.99 9.74 -8.37
C CYS A 284 8.19 9.59 -9.31
N ILE A 285 8.04 8.88 -10.44
CA ILE A 285 9.10 8.75 -11.45
C ILE A 285 9.45 10.11 -12.05
N LYS A 286 8.43 10.90 -12.43
CA LYS A 286 8.66 12.23 -13.00
C LYS A 286 9.48 13.12 -12.08
N ASN A 287 9.19 13.09 -10.78
CA ASN A 287 9.97 13.82 -9.80
C ASN A 287 11.42 13.32 -9.71
N GLU A 288 11.68 12.02 -9.75
CA GLU A 288 13.05 11.47 -9.76
C GLU A 288 13.84 11.87 -11.02
N GLU A 289 13.22 11.85 -12.19
CA GLU A 289 13.85 12.29 -13.45
C GLU A 289 14.18 13.79 -13.45
N GLU A 290 13.30 14.61 -12.86
CA GLU A 290 13.53 16.04 -12.70
C GLU A 290 14.65 16.31 -11.68
N ASP A 291 14.67 15.62 -10.54
CA ASP A 291 15.73 15.75 -9.53
C ASP A 291 17.10 15.35 -10.11
N GLN A 292 17.16 14.31 -10.96
CA GLN A 292 18.40 13.91 -11.66
C GLN A 292 18.87 14.90 -12.72
N LYS A 293 17.95 15.64 -13.37
CA LYS A 293 18.32 16.69 -14.33
C LYS A 293 18.95 17.88 -13.61
N ILE A 294 18.33 18.32 -12.51
CA ILE A 294 18.84 19.43 -11.70
C ILE A 294 20.22 19.07 -11.11
N GLY A 295 20.38 17.86 -10.55
CA GLY A 295 21.68 17.44 -10.02
C GLY A 295 22.80 17.39 -11.07
N ARG A 296 22.47 17.02 -12.32
CA ARG A 296 23.43 17.10 -13.43
C ARG A 296 23.75 18.53 -13.81
N GLU A 297 22.76 19.41 -13.90
CA GLU A 297 22.95 20.84 -14.19
C GLU A 297 23.80 21.54 -13.12
N ASP A 298 23.62 21.19 -11.84
CA ASP A 298 24.43 21.68 -10.73
C ASP A 298 25.87 21.15 -10.82
N GLU A 299 26.07 19.86 -11.16
CA GLU A 299 27.41 19.28 -11.37
C GLU A 299 28.15 19.95 -12.55
N TYR A 300 27.44 20.23 -13.65
CA TYR A 300 28.00 20.98 -14.78
C TYR A 300 28.35 22.42 -14.38
N SER A 301 27.49 23.08 -13.61
CA SER A 301 27.72 24.46 -13.13
C SER A 301 28.93 24.54 -12.21
N ILE A 302 29.10 23.58 -11.30
CA ILE A 302 30.28 23.48 -10.41
C ILE A 302 31.55 23.22 -11.23
N LYS A 303 31.51 22.32 -12.22
CA LYS A 303 32.65 22.06 -13.11
C LYS A 303 33.06 23.30 -13.91
N ILE A 304 32.10 24.07 -14.42
CA ILE A 304 32.38 25.33 -15.12
C ILE A 304 33.04 26.33 -14.17
N GLN A 305 32.51 26.50 -12.96
CA GLN A 305 33.05 27.43 -11.97
C GLN A 305 34.51 27.09 -11.58
N ILE A 306 34.83 25.80 -11.40
CA ILE A 306 36.21 25.34 -11.13
C ILE A 306 37.12 25.59 -12.33
N SER A 307 36.66 25.33 -13.57
CA SER A 307 37.45 25.57 -14.79
C SER A 307 37.75 27.06 -15.04
N GLU A 308 36.86 27.95 -14.58
CA GLU A 308 37.02 29.40 -14.67
C GLU A 308 37.97 29.93 -13.59
N THR A 309 37.98 29.30 -12.40
CA THR A 309 38.93 29.62 -11.33
C THR A 309 40.34 29.08 -11.57
N GLU A 310 40.50 27.97 -12.30
CA GLU A 310 41.84 27.43 -12.64
C GLU A 310 42.50 28.17 -13.82
N ASN A 311 41.72 28.83 -14.69
CA ASN A 311 42.26 29.63 -15.81
C ASN A 311 42.54 31.10 -15.47
N THR A 312 42.24 31.55 -14.24
CA THR A 312 42.64 32.88 -13.78
C THR A 312 44.06 32.82 -13.22
N LYS A 313 45.05 33.00 -14.10
CA LYS A 313 46.43 33.38 -13.71
C LYS A 313 46.35 34.63 -12.83
N ILE A 314 46.46 34.43 -11.52
CA ILE A 314 46.66 35.50 -10.54
C ILE A 314 48.02 36.16 -10.83
N HIS A 315 48.01 37.24 -11.61
CA HIS A 315 49.12 38.16 -11.71
C HIS A 315 49.11 39.06 -10.46
N ILE A 316 49.80 38.64 -9.39
CA ILE A 316 50.14 39.56 -8.29
C ILE A 316 51.21 40.51 -8.84
N LYS A 317 50.77 41.65 -9.37
CA LYS A 317 51.65 42.79 -9.63
C LYS A 317 51.87 43.51 -8.31
N ARG A 318 52.99 43.17 -7.64
CA ARG A 318 53.54 43.88 -6.49
C ARG A 318 53.87 45.31 -6.89
N SER A 319 53.04 46.29 -6.54
CA SER A 319 53.38 47.71 -6.64
C SER A 319 53.76 48.23 -5.26
N LYS A 320 55.06 48.50 -5.10
CA LYS A 320 55.61 49.33 -4.04
C LYS A 320 55.17 50.78 -4.28
N ASN A 321 54.57 51.44 -3.29
CA ASN A 321 55.16 52.61 -2.65
C ASN A 321 54.19 53.24 -1.65
N LEU A 322 54.76 53.53 -0.49
CA LEU A 322 54.20 54.23 0.65
C LEU A 322 54.98 55.56 0.69
N GLN A 323 54.30 56.68 0.45
CA GLN A 323 54.71 58.09 0.63
C GLN A 323 53.62 58.89 -0.11
N GLU A 324 53.04 60.00 0.32
CA GLU A 324 53.14 60.90 1.47
C GLU A 324 52.07 61.98 1.15
N ILE A 325 51.43 62.61 2.15
CA ILE A 325 50.92 64.02 2.13
C ILE A 325 49.80 64.30 1.08
N LEU A 326 48.54 64.61 1.40
CA LEU A 326 47.95 65.53 2.38
C LEU A 326 46.46 65.18 2.55
#